data_AF-A6DQB0-F1
#
_entry.id   AF-A6DQB0-F1
#
_cell.length_a   1.000
_cell.length_b   1.000
_cell.length_c   1.000
_cell.angle_alpha   90.00
_cell.angle_beta   90.00
_cell.angle_gamma   90.00
#
_symmetry.space_group_name_H-M   'P 1'
#
loop_
_entity.id
_entity.type
_entity.pdbx_description
1 polymer ?
#
loop_
_entity_poly.entity_id
_entity_poly.type
_entity_poly.pdbx_seq_one_letter_code
_entity_poly.pdbx_strand_id
1 'polypeptide(L)'
;MASALKRTQQKDGTWSMGILGGVTGYPVKETSGASFFIFGLAWGINQGLLDRETYEPVILKGWNALSRCVTDEGILGHVQPVGAAPGDSFADKTEVYGIGAFLAAGAEMYKLLSH
;
A
#
# COMPACT_ATOMS: atom_id res chain seq x y z
N MET A 1 -9.92 1.66 12.02
CA MET A 1 -9.49 1.46 10.62
C MET A 1 -8.32 0.47 10.50
N ALA A 2 -7.17 0.69 11.16
CA ALA A 2 -5.96 -0.15 11.05
C ALA A 2 -6.22 -1.67 11.21
N SER A 3 -7.00 -2.07 12.23
CA SER A 3 -7.36 -3.47 12.45
C SER A 3 -8.13 -4.10 11.27
N ALA A 4 -8.97 -3.33 10.57
CA ALA A 4 -9.67 -3.81 9.38
C ALA A 4 -8.69 -4.00 8.21
N LEU A 5 -7.78 -3.05 7.98
CA LEU A 5 -6.74 -3.15 6.94
C LEU A 5 -5.84 -4.37 7.16
N LYS A 6 -5.45 -4.66 8.40
CA LYS A 6 -4.72 -5.89 8.75
C LYS A 6 -5.50 -7.15 8.33
N ARG A 7 -6.81 -7.20 8.60
CA ARG A 7 -7.65 -8.37 8.28
C ARG A 7 -7.90 -8.55 6.78
N THR A 8 -7.83 -7.48 5.99
CA THR A 8 -8.19 -7.49 4.57
C THR A 8 -6.99 -7.45 3.63
N GLN A 9 -5.76 -7.43 4.17
CA GLN A 9 -4.54 -7.49 3.36
C GLN A 9 -4.51 -8.80 2.56
N GLN A 10 -4.23 -8.68 1.26
CA GLN A 10 -4.21 -9.82 0.36
C GLN A 10 -2.99 -10.71 0.61
N LYS A 11 -3.03 -11.92 0.05
CA LYS A 11 -1.93 -12.88 0.16
C LYS A 11 -0.62 -12.33 -0.42
N ASP A 12 -0.70 -11.51 -1.46
CA ASP A 12 0.47 -10.89 -2.11
C ASP A 12 1.02 -9.68 -1.35
N GLY A 13 0.33 -9.20 -0.30
CA GLY A 13 0.72 -8.05 0.52
C GLY A 13 0.01 -6.73 0.16
N THR A 14 -0.67 -6.66 -0.99
CA THR A 14 -1.42 -5.47 -1.41
C THR A 14 -2.81 -5.43 -0.78
N TRP A 15 -3.56 -4.36 -1.08
CA TRP A 15 -4.99 -4.28 -0.83
C TRP A 15 -5.70 -4.12 -2.17
N SER A 16 -6.83 -4.80 -2.30
CA SER A 16 -7.70 -4.70 -3.47
C SER A 16 -8.46 -3.36 -3.46
N MET A 17 -8.75 -2.81 -4.65
CA MET A 17 -9.55 -1.59 -4.82
C MET A 17 -10.89 -1.69 -4.09
N GLY A 18 -11.54 -2.85 -4.18
CA GLY A 18 -12.63 -3.21 -3.28
C GLY A 18 -12.09 -3.99 -2.10
N ILE A 19 -11.74 -3.30 -1.02
CA ILE A 19 -11.09 -3.89 0.18
C ILE A 19 -11.79 -5.17 0.67
N LEU A 20 -13.12 -5.22 0.63
CA LEU A 20 -13.93 -6.38 1.03
C LEU A 20 -14.29 -7.32 -0.12
N GLY A 21 -14.25 -6.85 -1.37
CA GLY A 21 -14.50 -7.67 -2.56
C GLY A 21 -13.29 -8.54 -2.93
N GLY A 22 -12.09 -8.15 -2.49
CA GLY A 22 -10.85 -8.89 -2.71
C GLY A 22 -10.57 -9.16 -4.19
N VAL A 23 -9.78 -10.20 -4.45
CA VAL A 23 -9.39 -10.58 -5.82
C VAL A 23 -10.53 -11.15 -6.66
N THR A 24 -11.63 -11.60 -6.03
CA THR A 24 -12.81 -12.09 -6.75
C THR A 24 -13.55 -10.95 -7.44
N GLY A 25 -13.65 -9.79 -6.78
CA GLY A 25 -14.25 -8.59 -7.37
C GLY A 25 -13.25 -7.79 -8.20
N TYR A 26 -12.01 -7.63 -7.70
CA TYR A 26 -10.98 -6.81 -8.31
C TYR A 26 -9.63 -7.53 -8.23
N PRO A 27 -9.30 -8.33 -9.26
CA PRO A 27 -8.11 -9.19 -9.26
C PRO A 27 -6.81 -8.41 -9.44
N VAL A 28 -6.88 -7.19 -9.95
CA VAL A 28 -5.70 -6.38 -10.27
C VAL A 28 -5.18 -5.67 -9.02
N LYS A 29 -3.85 -5.60 -8.92
CA LYS A 29 -3.15 -4.86 -7.87
C LYS A 29 -3.49 -3.38 -7.93
N GLU A 30 -3.44 -2.71 -6.79
CA GLU A 30 -3.56 -1.27 -6.71
C GLU A 30 -2.53 -0.74 -5.71
N THR A 31 -1.72 0.23 -6.12
CA THR A 31 -0.53 0.65 -5.37
C THR A 31 -0.69 1.96 -4.61
N SER A 32 -1.57 2.88 -5.04
CA SER A 32 -1.73 4.17 -4.37
C SER A 32 -2.46 4.04 -3.02
N GLY A 33 -3.56 3.29 -2.96
CA GLY A 33 -4.27 2.99 -1.71
C GLY A 33 -3.40 2.18 -0.77
N ALA A 34 -2.73 1.15 -1.28
CA ALA A 34 -1.75 0.37 -0.52
C ALA A 34 -0.61 1.24 0.04
N SER A 35 -0.12 2.23 -0.72
CA SER A 35 0.89 3.19 -0.25
C SER A 35 0.37 4.04 0.91
N PHE A 36 -0.86 4.58 0.82
CA PHE A 36 -1.45 5.32 1.93
C PHE A 36 -1.66 4.47 3.19
N PHE A 37 -2.03 3.19 3.03
CA PHE A 37 -2.17 2.28 4.17
C PHE A 37 -0.83 2.01 4.86
N ILE A 38 0.22 1.76 4.08
CA ILE A 38 1.57 1.56 4.63
C ILE A 38 2.06 2.82 5.35
N PHE A 39 1.89 4.00 4.74
CA PHE A 39 2.19 5.28 5.38
C PHE A 39 1.50 5.40 6.74
N GLY A 40 0.16 5.27 6.79
CA GLY A 40 -0.60 5.47 8.02
C GLY A 40 -0.29 4.44 9.10
N LEU A 41 -0.04 3.18 8.72
CA LEU A 41 0.31 2.11 9.66
C LEU A 41 1.73 2.30 10.22
N ALA A 42 2.72 2.60 9.37
CA ALA A 42 4.10 2.87 9.79
C ALA A 42 4.17 4.12 10.67
N TRP A 43 3.53 5.21 10.25
CA TRP A 43 3.41 6.42 11.07
C TRP A 43 2.77 6.12 12.43
N GLY A 44 1.70 5.32 12.45
CA GLY A 44 1.04 4.93 13.69
C GLY A 44 1.95 4.20 14.67
N ILE A 45 2.84 3.33 14.20
CA ILE A 45 3.88 2.71 15.05
C ILE A 45 4.90 3.76 15.51
N ASN A 46 5.40 4.59 14.58
CA ASN A 46 6.41 5.61 14.88
C ASN A 46 5.92 6.64 15.91
N GLN A 47 4.61 6.86 16.03
CA GLN A 47 4.00 7.74 17.04
C GLN A 47 3.56 7.02 18.32
N GLY A 48 3.80 5.70 18.45
CA GLY A 48 3.37 4.92 19.61
C GLY A 48 1.85 4.71 19.71
N LEU A 49 1.12 4.87 18.61
CA LEU A 49 -0.34 4.71 18.54
C LEU A 49 -0.76 3.29 18.14
N LEU A 50 0.12 2.56 17.45
CA LEU A 50 -0.10 1.19 17.00
C LEU A 50 0.99 0.27 17.56
N ASP A 51 0.57 -0.91 18.01
CA ASP A 51 1.48 -1.94 18.50
C ASP A 51 2.37 -2.48 17.38
N ARG A 52 3.69 -2.43 17.58
CA ARG A 52 4.67 -2.81 16.57
C ARG A 52 4.55 -4.28 16.19
N GLU A 53 4.49 -5.18 17.18
CA GLU A 53 4.40 -6.63 16.94
C GLU A 53 3.17 -7.00 16.11
N THR A 54 2.06 -6.28 16.32
CA THR A 54 0.80 -6.50 15.61
C THR A 54 0.84 -6.05 14.15
N TYR A 55 1.48 -4.93 13.84
CA TYR A 55 1.33 -4.23 12.55
C TYR A 55 2.58 -4.21 11.68
N GLU A 56 3.78 -4.34 12.24
CA GLU A 56 5.02 -4.38 11.47
C GLU A 56 5.04 -5.50 10.42
N PRO A 57 4.59 -6.74 10.69
CA PRO A 57 4.53 -7.78 9.66
C PRO A 57 3.60 -7.42 8.50
N VAL A 58 2.50 -6.72 8.77
CA VAL A 58 1.53 -6.26 7.76
C VAL A 58 2.18 -5.19 6.87
N ILE A 59 2.86 -4.23 7.50
CA ILE A 59 3.57 -3.13 6.85
C ILE A 59 4.68 -3.67 5.94
N LEU A 60 5.57 -4.53 6.47
CA LEU A 60 6.69 -5.10 5.71
C LEU A 60 6.20 -5.93 4.51
N LYS A 61 5.14 -6.70 4.70
CA LYS A 61 4.54 -7.46 3.60
C LYS A 61 4.00 -6.54 2.51
N GLY A 62 3.32 -5.45 2.89
CA GLY A 62 2.83 -4.45 1.94
C GLY A 62 3.97 -3.71 1.22
N TRP A 63 4.99 -3.29 1.96
CA TRP A 63 6.15 -2.59 1.40
C TRP A 63 6.89 -3.44 0.38
N ASN A 64 7.11 -4.73 0.68
CA ASN A 64 7.72 -5.67 -0.25
C ASN A 64 6.86 -5.91 -1.51
N ALA A 65 5.54 -5.79 -1.41
CA ALA A 65 4.66 -5.87 -2.57
C ALA A 65 4.75 -4.62 -3.45
N LEU A 66 4.80 -3.43 -2.82
CA LEU A 66 4.94 -2.16 -3.53
C LEU A 66 6.30 -2.01 -4.20
N SER A 67 7.40 -2.41 -3.54
CA SER A 67 8.74 -2.31 -4.12
C SER A 67 8.89 -3.10 -5.42
N ARG A 68 8.17 -4.23 -5.54
CA ARG A 68 8.09 -5.04 -6.77
C ARG A 68 7.22 -4.43 -7.88
N CYS A 69 6.49 -3.36 -7.58
CA CYS A 69 5.69 -2.62 -8.55
C CYS A 69 6.42 -1.37 -9.08
N VAL A 70 7.65 -1.13 -8.63
CA VAL A 70 8.52 -0.08 -9.18
C VAL A 70 9.27 -0.66 -10.38
N THR A 71 9.20 0.00 -11.53
CA THR A 71 9.92 -0.41 -12.75
C THR A 71 11.41 -0.14 -12.63
N ASP A 72 12.21 -0.67 -13.55
CA ASP A 72 13.66 -0.44 -13.59
C ASP A 72 14.02 1.05 -13.78
N GLU A 73 13.12 1.85 -14.35
CA GLU A 73 13.22 3.30 -14.50
C GLU A 73 12.79 4.08 -13.24
N GLY A 74 12.33 3.39 -12.20
CA GLY A 74 11.91 3.99 -10.93
C GLY A 74 10.44 4.44 -10.90
N ILE A 75 9.62 4.04 -11.86
CA ILE A 75 8.21 4.42 -11.92
C ILE A 75 7.37 3.45 -11.10
N LEU A 76 6.50 3.96 -10.21
CA LEU A 76 5.51 3.14 -9.53
C LEU A 76 4.33 2.82 -10.46
N GLY A 77 4.19 1.56 -10.85
CA GLY A 77 3.08 1.04 -11.64
C GLY A 77 1.83 0.69 -10.82
N HIS A 78 0.80 0.16 -11.48
CA HIS A 78 -0.45 -0.28 -10.87
C HIS A 78 -1.21 0.81 -10.08
N VAL A 79 -0.99 2.07 -10.41
CA VAL A 79 -1.76 3.17 -9.82
C VAL A 79 -3.11 3.23 -10.53
N GLN A 80 -4.20 3.07 -9.77
CA GLN A 80 -5.54 3.21 -10.32
C GLN A 80 -5.75 4.67 -10.78
N PRO A 81 -6.20 4.94 -12.01
CA PRO A 81 -6.54 6.28 -12.47
C PRO A 81 -7.72 6.91 -11.72
N VAL A 82 -7.86 8.23 -11.83
CA VAL A 82 -8.99 8.96 -11.25
C VAL A 82 -10.31 8.45 -11.82
N GLY A 83 -11.25 8.10 -10.93
CA GLY A 83 -12.57 7.59 -11.29
C GLY A 83 -13.53 7.60 -10.11
N ALA A 84 -14.83 7.43 -10.38
CA ALA A 84 -15.88 7.49 -9.35
C ALA A 84 -16.05 6.18 -8.54
N ALA A 85 -15.39 5.10 -8.95
CA ALA A 85 -15.52 3.77 -8.36
C ALA A 85 -14.24 2.94 -8.60
N PRO A 86 -14.04 1.82 -7.86
CA PRO A 86 -13.05 0.80 -8.21
C PRO A 86 -13.11 0.41 -9.69
N GLY A 87 -11.99 0.53 -10.38
CA GLY A 87 -11.84 0.24 -11.81
C GLY A 87 -10.67 -0.70 -12.06
N ASP A 88 -10.04 -0.61 -13.22
CA ASP A 88 -8.82 -1.37 -13.50
C ASP A 88 -7.57 -0.52 -13.24
N SER A 89 -6.47 -1.19 -12.92
CA SER A 89 -5.12 -0.63 -12.96
C SER A 89 -4.29 -1.44 -13.95
N PHE A 90 -3.13 -0.93 -14.38
CA PHE A 90 -2.23 -1.67 -15.26
C PHE A 90 -0.79 -1.47 -14.78
N ALA A 91 0.08 -2.42 -15.10
CA ALA A 91 1.46 -2.42 -14.63
C ALA A 91 2.24 -1.17 -15.06
N ASP A 92 1.90 -0.59 -16.20
CA ASP A 92 2.51 0.62 -16.77
C ASP A 92 1.77 1.92 -16.38
N LYS A 93 0.68 1.85 -15.61
CA LYS A 93 -0.06 3.03 -15.18
C LYS A 93 0.46 3.57 -13.87
N THR A 94 0.77 4.86 -13.91
CA THR A 94 1.23 5.66 -12.79
C THR A 94 0.44 6.97 -12.75
N GLU A 95 0.38 7.61 -11.59
CA GLU A 95 -0.18 8.94 -11.40
C GLU A 95 0.58 9.67 -10.28
N VAL A 96 0.62 11.00 -10.34
CA VAL A 96 1.40 11.84 -9.40
C VAL A 96 1.00 11.65 -7.93
N TYR A 97 -0.27 11.39 -7.65
CA TYR A 97 -0.75 11.12 -6.29
C TYR A 97 -0.30 9.76 -5.77
N GLY A 98 -0.17 8.76 -6.64
CA GLY A 98 0.35 7.44 -6.27
C GLY A 98 1.82 7.52 -5.90
N ILE A 99 2.59 8.28 -6.68
CA ILE A 99 4.00 8.56 -6.39
C ILE A 99 4.14 9.30 -5.05
N GLY A 100 3.34 10.34 -4.82
CA GLY A 100 3.33 11.09 -3.56
C GLY A 100 3.04 10.18 -2.35
N ALA A 101 2.03 9.31 -2.46
CA ALA A 101 1.69 8.34 -1.41
C ALA A 101 2.83 7.35 -1.15
N PHE A 102 3.49 6.87 -2.21
CA PHE A 102 4.59 5.92 -2.11
C PHE A 102 5.83 6.54 -1.46
N LEU A 103 6.18 7.79 -1.81
CA LEU A 103 7.28 8.51 -1.18
C LEU A 103 7.00 8.80 0.30
N ALA A 104 5.77 9.19 0.64
CA ALA A 104 5.36 9.37 2.03
C ALA A 104 5.48 8.06 2.82
N ALA A 105 5.03 6.94 2.26
CA ALA A 105 5.19 5.62 2.84
C ALA A 105 6.66 5.27 3.06
N GLY A 106 7.52 5.48 2.05
CA GLY A 106 8.96 5.23 2.15
C GLY A 106 9.63 6.04 3.27
N ALA A 107 9.23 7.30 3.46
CA ALA A 107 9.75 8.13 4.54
C ALA A 107 9.40 7.59 5.94
N GLU A 108 8.19 7.09 6.14
CA GLU A 108 7.78 6.47 7.42
C GLU A 108 8.40 5.07 7.61
N MET A 109 8.58 4.31 6.53
CA MET A 109 9.33 3.05 6.55
C MET A 109 10.78 3.26 6.98
N TYR A 110 11.44 4.29 6.46
CA TYR A 110 12.81 4.60 6.85
C TYR A 110 12.92 4.85 8.36
N LYS A 111 12.02 5.66 8.93
CA LYS A 111 11.95 5.91 10.38
C LYS A 111 11.68 4.62 11.15
N LEU A 112 10.71 3.81 10.71
CA LEU A 112 10.33 2.55 11.34
C LEU A 112 11.50 1.57 11.43
N LEU A 113 12.37 1.53 10.41
CA LEU A 113 13.51 0.61 10.34
C LEU A 113 14.79 1.16 10.98
N SER A 114 14.83 2.45 11.30
CA SER A 114 16.00 3.12 11.90
C SER A 114 15.99 3.12 13.43
N HIS A 115 14.96 2.51 14.04
CA HIS A 115 14.75 2.39 15.48
C HIS A 115 14.47 0.94 15.84
#